data_AF-A0A7V3Y2B1-F1
#
_entry.id   AF-A0A7V3Y2B1-F1
#
_cell.length_a   1.000
_cell.length_b   1.000
_cell.length_c   1.000
_cell.angle_alpha   90.00
_cell.angle_beta   90.00
_cell.angle_gamma   90.00
#
_symmetry.space_group_name_H-M   'P 1'
#
loop_
_entity.id
_entity.type
_entity.pdbx_description
1 polymer ?
#
loop_
_entity_poly.entity_id
_entity_poly.type
_entity_poly.pdbx_seq_one_letter_code
_entity_poly.pdbx_strand_id
1 'polypeptide(L)' 'MLPHQMRAADYTCLLCGSKLNLKISELSIGINTGTCPMCGEPFTIKLNKKDIELLFEAEELAKQ' A
#
# COMPACT_ATOMS: atom_id res chain seq x y z
N MET A 1 -10.56 -4.27 -6.53
CA MET A 1 -10.46 -2.81 -6.74
C MET A 1 -10.21 -2.20 -5.38
N LEU A 2 -9.22 -1.32 -5.25
CA LEU A 2 -8.95 -0.64 -3.97
C LEU A 2 -10.15 0.23 -3.55
N PRO A 3 -10.46 0.33 -2.25
CA PRO A 3 -11.47 1.25 -1.76
C PRO A 3 -11.06 2.70 -2.07
N HIS A 4 -12.06 3.55 -2.35
CA HIS A 4 -11.83 4.98 -2.54
C HIS A 4 -11.25 5.58 -1.25
N GLN A 5 -10.22 6.42 -1.39
CA GLN A 5 -9.46 7.09 -0.30
C GLN A 5 -8.46 6.23 0.50
N MET A 6 -8.14 5.01 0.05
CA MET A 6 -7.04 4.24 0.66
C MET A 6 -5.68 4.83 0.29
N ARG A 7 -4.75 4.94 1.26
CA ARG A 7 -3.36 5.37 1.05
C ARG A 7 -2.37 4.22 1.14
N ALA A 8 -1.13 4.44 0.69
CA ALA A 8 -0.07 3.44 0.83
C ALA A 8 0.23 3.11 2.29
N ALA A 9 0.11 4.10 3.18
CA ALA A 9 0.32 3.93 4.61
C ALA A 9 -0.76 3.09 5.32
N ASP A 10 -1.87 2.79 4.64
CA ASP A 10 -3.00 2.04 5.21
C ASP A 10 -2.89 0.52 4.95
N TYR A 11 -1.90 0.06 4.18
CA TYR A 11 -1.63 -1.36 4.02
C TYR A 11 -1.23 -2.00 5.36
N THR A 12 -1.88 -3.13 5.66
CA THR A 12 -1.64 -3.92 6.88
C THR A 12 -1.24 -5.34 6.52
N CYS A 13 -0.44 -5.95 7.39
CA CYS A 13 -0.08 -7.35 7.31
C CYS A 13 -1.32 -8.21 7.54
N LEU A 14 -1.61 -9.14 6.63
CA LEU A 14 -2.75 -10.05 6.78
C LEU A 14 -2.60 -11.04 7.94
N LEU A 15 -1.36 -11.35 8.35
CA LEU A 15 -1.09 -12.29 9.44
C LEU A 15 -1.22 -11.64 10.82
N CYS A 16 -0.58 -10.48 11.03
CA CYS A 16 -0.51 -9.85 12.35
C CYS A 16 -1.31 -8.54 12.48
N GLY A 17 -1.93 -8.05 11.40
CA GLY A 17 -2.70 -6.80 11.38
C GLY A 17 -1.88 -5.51 11.48
N SER A 18 -0.55 -5.61 11.66
CA SER A 18 0.32 -4.44 11.79
C SER A 18 0.47 -3.68 10.48
N LYS A 19 0.63 -2.35 10.55
CA LYS A 19 0.89 -1.53 9.37
C LYS A 19 2.20 -1.93 8.69
N LEU A 20 2.19 -1.93 7.36
CA LEU A 20 3.38 -2.20 6.55
C LEU A 20 4.27 -0.97 6.35
N ASN A 21 3.81 0.22 6.76
CA ASN A 21 4.54 1.50 6.68
C ASN A 21 5.05 1.86 5.28
N LEU A 22 4.32 1.45 4.24
CA LEU A 22 4.68 1.69 2.85
C LEU A 22 4.47 3.15 2.46
N LYS A 23 5.39 3.70 1.68
CA LYS A 23 5.21 5.01 1.03
C LYS A 23 4.76 4.80 -0.41
N ILE A 24 3.94 5.71 -0.93
CA ILE A 24 3.52 5.63 -2.34
C ILE A 24 4.70 5.63 -3.32
N SER A 25 5.82 6.30 -2.98
CA SER A 25 7.06 6.31 -3.76
C SER A 25 7.76 4.94 -3.85
N GLU A 26 7.40 4.00 -2.99
CA GLU A 26 7.95 2.64 -2.96
C GLU A 26 7.07 1.65 -3.74
N LEU A 27 5.88 2.09 -4.19
CA LEU A 27 4.93 1.27 -4.92
C LEU A 27 5.07 1.50 -6.43
N SER A 28 5.00 0.39 -7.16
CA SER A 28 5.07 0.37 -8.62
C SER A 28 3.87 -0.38 -9.22
N ILE A 29 3.57 -0.11 -10.50
CA ILE A 29 2.60 -0.91 -11.25
C ILE A 29 3.18 -2.32 -11.40
N GLY A 30 2.41 -3.33 -11.02
CA GLY A 30 2.83 -4.74 -11.04
C GLY A 30 2.86 -5.34 -9.64
N ILE A 31 3.90 -6.12 -9.36
CA ILE A 31 4.05 -6.87 -8.12
C ILE A 31 5.06 -6.16 -7.22
N ASN A 32 4.61 -5.74 -6.05
CA ASN A 32 5.46 -5.18 -5.00
C ASN A 32 5.58 -6.21 -3.89
N THR A 33 6.79 -6.46 -3.41
CA THR A 33 7.06 -7.44 -2.37
C THR A 33 7.85 -6.82 -1.24
N GLY A 34 7.78 -7.42 -0.07
CA GLY A 34 8.55 -7.02 1.09
C GLY A 34 8.23 -7.91 2.27
N THR A 35 8.66 -7.48 3.45
CA THR A 35 8.51 -8.22 4.70
C THR A 35 7.85 -7.35 5.74
N CYS A 36 6.86 -7.89 6.47
CA CYS A 36 6.21 -7.17 7.55
C CYS A 36 7.24 -6.79 8.62
N PRO A 37 7.37 -5.52 8.99
CA PRO A 37 8.36 -5.08 9.97
C PRO A 37 8.10 -5.59 11.39
N MET A 38 6.88 -6.07 11.68
CA MET A 38 6.50 -6.53 13.03
C MET A 38 6.61 -8.04 13.22
N CYS A 39 6.20 -8.84 12.24
CA CYS A 39 6.18 -10.31 12.38
C CYS A 39 7.12 -11.04 11.42
N GLY A 40 7.78 -10.35 10.47
CA GLY A 40 8.66 -10.98 9.50
C GLY A 40 7.96 -11.73 8.37
N GLU A 41 6.63 -11.68 8.30
CA GLU A 41 5.87 -12.37 7.26
C GLU A 41 6.08 -11.69 5.90
N PRO A 42 6.40 -12.44 4.82
CA PRO A 42 6.46 -11.88 3.48
C PRO A 42 5.09 -11.39 3.04
N PHE A 43 5.04 -10.26 2.34
CA PHE A 43 3.82 -9.78 1.69
C PHE A 43 4.04 -9.59 0.19
N THR A 44 2.92 -9.63 -0.54
CA THR A 44 2.87 -9.32 -1.96
C THR A 44 1.66 -8.46 -2.23
N ILE A 45 1.86 -7.33 -2.91
CA ILE A 45 0.81 -6.38 -3.30
C ILE A 45 0.84 -6.25 -4.82
N LYS A 46 -0.28 -6.62 -5.46
CA LYS A 46 -0.47 -6.46 -6.90
C LYS A 46 -1.25 -5.18 -7.18
N LEU A 47 -0.63 -4.23 -7.87
CA LEU A 47 -1.22 -2.94 -8.22
C LEU A 47 -1.29 -2.81 -9.74
N ASN A 48 -2.44 -2.43 -10.26
CA ASN A 48 -2.55 -1.98 -11.65
C ASN A 48 -2.42 -0.45 -11.73
N LYS A 49 -2.48 0.09 -12.96
CA LYS A 49 -2.38 1.54 -13.21
C LYS A 49 -3.45 2.35 -12.44
N LYS A 50 -4.70 1.88 -12.44
CA LYS A 50 -5.82 2.53 -11.74
C LYS A 50 -5.63 2.51 -10.22
N ASP A 51 -5.10 1.43 -9.67
CA ASP A 51 -4.81 1.32 -8.24
C ASP A 51 -3.76 2.35 -7.81
N ILE A 52 -2.68 2.52 -8.58
CA ILE A 52 -1.65 3.53 -8.34
C ILE A 52 -2.22 4.96 -8.44
N GLU A 53 -3.05 5.24 -9.45
CA GLU A 53 -3.71 6.55 -9.61
C GLU A 53 -4.58 6.90 -8.40
N LEU A 54 -5.39 5.94 -7.91
CA LEU A 54 -6.21 6.14 -6.71
C LEU A 54 -5.38 6.37 -5.45
N LEU A 55 -4.25 5.67 -5.30
CA LEU A 55 -3.32 5.88 -4.20
C LEU A 55 -2.72 7.30 -4.27
N PHE A 56 -2.33 7.77 -5.45
CA PHE A 56 -1.78 9.14 -5.61
C PHE A 56 -2.81 10.21 -5.28
N GLU A 57 -4.05 10.05 -5.75
CA GLU A 57 -5.14 10.96 -5.43
C GLU A 57 -5.39 11.02 -3.92
N ALA A 58 -5.44 9.86 -3.24
CA ALA A 58 -5.65 9.80 -1.80
C ALA A 58 -4.51 10.44 -0.99
N GLU A 59 -3.26 10.32 -1.45
CA GLU A 59 -2.09 10.96 -0.82
C GLU A 59 -2.12 12.49 -0.98
N GLU A 60 -2.52 13.01 -2.15
CA GLU A 60 -2.65 14.45 -2.36
C GLU A 60 -3.82 15.07 -1.59
N LEU A 61 -4.95 14.36 -1.49
CA LEU A 61 -6.08 14.80 -0.67
C LEU A 61 -5.75 14.85 0.83
N ALA A 62 -4.86 13.99 1.31
CA ALA A 62 -4.46 13.97 2.72
C ALA A 62 -3.47 15.08 3.11
N LYS A 63 -2.89 15.79 2.13
CA LYS A 63 -1.94 16.91 2.35
C LYS A 63 -2.63 18.28 2.37
N GLN A 64 -3.87 18.37 1.92
CA GLN A 64 -4.69 19.58 1.94
C GLN A 64 -5.36 19.77 3.30
#